data_AF-A0A970CCN2-F1
#
_entry.id   AF-A0A970CCN2-F1
#
_cell.length_a   1.000
_cell.length_b   1.000
_cell.length_c   1.000
_cell.angle_alpha   90.00
_cell.angle_beta   90.00
_cell.angle_gamma   90.00
#
_symmetry.space_group_name_H-M   'P 1'
#
loop_
_entity.id
_entity.type
_entity.pdbx_description
1 polymer ?
#
loop_
_entity_poly.entity_id
_entity_poly.type
_entity_poly.pdbx_seq_one_letter_code
_entity_poly.pdbx_strand_id
1 'polypeptide(L)'
;SDKTLAEMATHLPRTREAMLHIHGVGSIKLDQYGSVFLECINEYCRKHSISGEPSDHQAQAPERRGRLRETRELYIGQAFNSGRTIESLAMELSIRESHVLEYLLTYRQRGFPLRPDRVLPLINLSADLIDKTMETFEQLGTGMLRPVFDALDGEVQYEDLKIVRLYYLSLQDPPRVDGIETQEEQRDLGRLVCLAHSRKYSGICIAGKKWVNGTVGDWVRPVSGQSTGELTPGIVLLPDGSMPRLLDIIAVPLSKARPHTYQSENHFILGTPWRRIGTFERSRLGELVDEVDGLWINGCHSHTGRNDRIPLALAESTLSSSLLFIRPEDLSIIVEQDSKGLNRIRAKFIFKGEIYRLAVTDPDIQGRYLPMAIGEYPVDCPETYLTISISEPFGDFCYKLVAAVIFPHDRGAVS
;
A
#
# COMPACT_ATOMS: atom_id res chain seq x y z
N SER A 1 -0.70 29.72 -17.26
CA SER A 1 -1.19 29.89 -18.64
C SER A 1 -2.19 31.02 -18.65
N ASP A 2 -2.39 31.66 -19.80
CA ASP A 2 -3.26 32.83 -19.92
C ASP A 2 -4.71 32.52 -19.54
N LYS A 3 -5.17 31.29 -19.84
CA LYS A 3 -6.51 30.82 -19.42
C LYS A 3 -6.70 30.83 -17.89
N THR A 4 -5.71 30.35 -17.14
CA THR A 4 -5.76 30.35 -15.67
C THR A 4 -5.69 31.77 -15.10
N LEU A 5 -4.89 32.66 -15.70
CA LEU A 5 -4.82 34.07 -15.28
C LEU A 5 -6.11 34.83 -15.57
N ALA A 6 -6.72 34.60 -16.73
CA ALA A 6 -8.01 35.18 -17.08
C ALA A 6 -9.12 34.73 -16.12
N GLU A 7 -9.10 33.46 -15.71
CA GLU A 7 -10.05 32.90 -14.75
C GLU A 7 -9.85 33.48 -13.34
N MET A 8 -8.60 33.64 -12.88
CA MET A 8 -8.31 34.36 -11.62
C MET A 8 -8.78 35.81 -11.65
N ALA A 9 -8.56 36.53 -12.76
CA ALA A 9 -9.00 37.91 -12.93
C ALA A 9 -10.53 38.03 -12.97
N THR A 10 -11.22 36.99 -13.45
CA THR A 10 -12.68 36.93 -13.54
C THR A 10 -13.33 36.62 -12.18
N HIS A 11 -12.80 35.62 -11.47
CA HIS A 11 -13.41 35.10 -10.25
C HIS A 11 -12.83 35.70 -8.96
N LEU A 12 -11.69 36.38 -9.03
CA LEU A 12 -11.02 37.06 -7.91
C LEU A 12 -10.94 36.19 -6.65
N PRO A 13 -10.29 35.00 -6.70
CA PRO A 13 -10.15 34.12 -5.55
C PRO A 13 -9.30 34.78 -4.45
N ARG A 14 -9.84 34.83 -3.23
CA ARG A 14 -9.21 35.53 -2.08
C ARG A 14 -8.67 34.59 -0.99
N THR A 15 -8.87 33.28 -1.14
CA THR A 15 -8.35 32.25 -0.23
C THR A 15 -7.63 31.16 -1.00
N ARG A 16 -6.73 30.43 -0.32
CA ARG A 16 -6.05 29.25 -0.89
C ARG A 16 -7.05 28.21 -1.40
N GLU A 17 -8.14 28.02 -0.68
CA GLU A 17 -9.22 27.11 -1.06
C GLU A 17 -9.93 27.58 -2.34
N ALA A 18 -10.29 28.85 -2.45
CA ALA A 18 -10.87 29.41 -3.68
C ALA A 18 -9.90 29.31 -4.87
N MET A 19 -8.60 29.42 -4.63
CA MET A 19 -7.58 29.23 -5.67
C MET A 19 -7.53 27.79 -6.21
N LEU A 20 -7.83 26.77 -5.39
CA LEU A 20 -7.92 25.37 -5.87
C LEU A 20 -9.10 25.14 -6.81
N HIS A 21 -10.09 26.03 -6.79
CA HIS A 21 -11.25 25.96 -7.69
C HIS A 21 -10.97 26.59 -9.07
N ILE A 22 -9.84 27.28 -9.24
CA ILE A 22 -9.44 27.84 -10.53
C ILE A 22 -8.85 26.74 -11.42
N HIS A 23 -9.38 26.59 -12.63
CA HIS A 23 -8.91 25.57 -13.56
C HIS A 23 -7.42 25.75 -13.90
N GLY A 24 -6.65 24.69 -13.62
CA GLY A 24 -5.21 24.64 -13.86
C GLY A 24 -4.33 24.99 -12.64
N VAL A 25 -4.95 25.30 -11.49
CA VAL A 25 -4.29 25.48 -10.19
C VAL A 25 -4.49 24.23 -9.33
N GLY A 26 -3.51 23.34 -9.33
CA GLY A 26 -3.45 22.21 -8.39
C GLY A 26 -2.63 22.54 -7.14
N SER A 27 -2.61 21.63 -6.16
CA SER A 27 -1.88 21.78 -4.89
C SER A 27 -0.42 22.22 -5.08
N ILE A 28 0.33 21.57 -5.98
CA ILE A 28 1.73 21.92 -6.27
C ILE A 28 1.90 23.39 -6.70
N LYS A 29 1.04 23.88 -7.61
CA LYS A 29 1.12 25.26 -8.09
C LYS A 29 0.63 26.25 -7.04
N LEU A 30 -0.35 25.87 -6.24
CA LEU A 30 -0.82 26.68 -5.12
C LEU A 30 0.25 26.85 -4.06
N ASP A 31 0.99 25.78 -3.77
CA ASP A 31 2.10 25.82 -2.81
C ASP A 31 3.26 26.66 -3.34
N GLN A 32 3.55 26.53 -4.64
CA GLN A 32 4.66 27.25 -5.26
C GLN A 32 4.37 28.74 -5.55
N TYR A 33 3.15 29.09 -5.96
CA TYR A 33 2.83 30.44 -6.47
C TYR A 33 1.63 31.10 -5.78
N GLY A 34 0.88 30.37 -4.97
CA GLY A 34 -0.41 30.82 -4.46
C GLY A 34 -0.36 32.09 -3.62
N SER A 35 0.68 32.26 -2.79
CA SER A 35 0.85 33.46 -1.96
C SER A 35 0.93 34.73 -2.80
N VAL A 36 1.75 34.73 -3.86
CA VAL A 36 1.99 35.89 -4.72
C VAL A 36 0.71 36.34 -5.44
N PHE A 37 -0.06 35.39 -5.96
CA PHE A 37 -1.32 35.70 -6.64
C PHE A 37 -2.40 36.17 -5.68
N LEU A 38 -2.52 35.52 -4.51
CA LEU A 38 -3.49 35.92 -3.48
C LEU A 38 -3.21 37.34 -2.97
N GLU A 39 -1.95 37.70 -2.78
CA GLU A 39 -1.56 39.04 -2.36
C GLU A 39 -1.99 40.09 -3.40
N CYS A 40 -1.65 39.87 -4.67
CA CYS A 40 -2.02 40.77 -5.78
C CYS A 40 -3.54 40.94 -5.93
N ILE A 41 -4.30 39.83 -5.86
CA ILE A 41 -5.77 39.85 -5.99
C ILE A 41 -6.41 40.56 -4.80
N ASN A 42 -5.96 40.27 -3.57
CA ASN A 42 -6.48 40.92 -2.37
C ASN A 42 -6.18 42.42 -2.35
N GLU A 43 -4.99 42.83 -2.79
CA GLU A 43 -4.63 44.24 -2.91
C GLU A 43 -5.53 44.96 -3.91
N TYR A 44 -5.78 44.36 -5.07
CA TYR A 44 -6.70 44.89 -6.08
C TYR A 44 -8.13 45.04 -5.52
N CYS A 45 -8.67 43.98 -4.90
CA CYS A 45 -10.01 44.03 -4.32
C CYS A 45 -10.16 45.10 -3.23
N ARG A 46 -9.12 45.27 -2.39
CA ARG A 46 -9.09 46.30 -1.34
C ARG A 46 -9.05 47.71 -1.93
N LYS A 47 -8.23 47.95 -2.96
CA LYS A 47 -8.09 49.25 -3.62
C LYS A 47 -9.37 49.69 -4.33
N HIS A 48 -10.14 48.73 -4.84
CA HIS A 48 -11.34 48.98 -5.63
C HIS A 48 -12.66 48.76 -4.84
N SER A 49 -12.59 48.57 -3.52
CA SER A 49 -13.75 48.37 -2.63
C SER A 49 -14.71 47.28 -3.11
N ILE A 50 -14.17 46.17 -3.61
CA ILE A 50 -14.97 45.05 -4.13
C ILE A 50 -15.46 44.20 -2.94
N SER A 51 -16.69 44.49 -2.51
CA SER A 51 -17.39 43.84 -1.39
C SER A 51 -18.26 42.69 -1.88
N GLY A 52 -17.65 41.55 -2.23
CA GLY A 52 -18.36 40.29 -2.44
C GLY A 52 -17.93 39.25 -1.43
N GLU A 53 -18.74 38.22 -1.16
CA GLU A 53 -18.28 36.95 -0.58
C GLU A 53 -17.58 36.11 -1.67
N PRO A 54 -16.69 35.15 -1.32
CA PRO A 54 -16.09 34.27 -2.32
C PRO A 54 -17.22 33.60 -3.12
N SER A 55 -17.25 33.79 -4.43
CA SER A 55 -18.32 33.22 -5.25
C SER A 55 -18.31 31.70 -5.08
N ASP A 56 -19.39 31.17 -4.52
CA ASP A 56 -19.67 29.76 -4.29
C ASP A 56 -19.98 29.09 -5.64
N HIS A 57 -18.99 29.03 -6.52
CA HIS A 57 -19.07 28.20 -7.71
C HIS A 57 -18.78 26.76 -7.28
N GLN A 58 -19.85 25.98 -7.13
CA GLN A 58 -19.83 24.53 -7.02
C GLN A 58 -19.24 23.89 -8.30
N ALA A 59 -17.94 24.03 -8.50
CA ALA A 59 -17.17 23.09 -9.29
C ALA A 59 -16.53 22.12 -8.28
N GLN A 60 -17.06 20.90 -8.16
CA GLN A 60 -16.48 19.87 -7.32
C GLN A 60 -14.97 19.77 -7.59
N ALA A 61 -14.15 20.14 -6.59
CA ALA A 61 -12.72 19.90 -6.60
C ALA A 61 -12.50 18.40 -6.89
N PRO A 62 -11.64 18.03 -7.84
CA PRO A 62 -11.66 16.68 -8.37
C PRO A 62 -10.79 15.76 -7.52
N GLU A 63 -11.15 15.53 -6.25
CA GLU A 63 -10.54 14.48 -5.43
C GLU A 63 -10.57 13.13 -6.15
N ARG A 64 -11.67 12.85 -6.87
CA ARG A 64 -11.80 11.68 -7.74
C ARG A 64 -10.74 11.64 -8.87
N ARG A 65 -10.36 12.77 -9.48
CA ARG A 65 -9.28 12.78 -10.50
C ARG A 65 -7.91 12.67 -9.85
N GLY A 66 -7.69 13.27 -8.67
CA GLY A 66 -6.43 13.17 -7.93
C GLY A 66 -6.10 11.73 -7.57
N ARG A 67 -7.06 11.01 -6.99
CA ARG A 67 -6.92 9.59 -6.61
C ARG A 67 -6.71 8.67 -7.82
N LEU A 68 -7.45 8.88 -8.91
CA LEU A 68 -7.27 8.12 -10.16
C LEU A 68 -5.89 8.36 -10.78
N ARG A 69 -5.36 9.58 -10.68
CA ARG A 69 -4.04 9.96 -11.19
C ARG A 69 -2.93 9.31 -10.36
N GLU A 70 -3.04 9.32 -9.04
CA GLU A 70 -2.10 8.66 -8.13
C GLU A 70 -2.03 7.15 -8.35
N THR A 71 -3.18 6.49 -8.52
CA THR A 71 -3.23 5.06 -8.88
C THR A 71 -2.55 4.78 -10.22
N ARG A 72 -2.72 5.67 -11.21
CA ARG A 72 -2.07 5.54 -12.53
C ARG A 72 -0.56 5.73 -12.47
N GLU A 73 -0.08 6.69 -11.70
CA GLU A 73 1.35 6.94 -11.47
C GLU A 73 2.05 5.70 -10.93
N LEU A 74 1.46 5.07 -9.91
CA LEU A 74 1.98 3.85 -9.30
C LEU A 74 1.97 2.67 -10.29
N TYR A 75 0.86 2.49 -11.01
CA TYR A 75 0.72 1.43 -12.00
C TYR A 75 1.78 1.54 -13.10
N ILE A 76 1.92 2.72 -13.71
CA ILE A 76 2.85 2.96 -14.81
C ILE A 76 4.29 2.73 -14.37
N GLY A 77 4.70 3.25 -13.21
CA GLY A 77 6.06 3.05 -12.69
C GLY A 77 6.40 1.59 -12.43
N GLN A 78 5.49 0.83 -11.82
CA GLN A 78 5.68 -0.60 -11.56
C GLN A 78 5.71 -1.42 -12.86
N ALA A 79 4.78 -1.15 -13.77
CA ALA A 79 4.68 -1.85 -15.03
C ALA A 79 5.93 -1.62 -15.90
N PHE A 80 6.43 -0.37 -15.95
CA PHE A 80 7.69 -0.04 -16.61
C PHE A 80 8.89 -0.80 -16.01
N ASN A 81 9.02 -0.80 -14.68
CA ASN A 81 10.08 -1.55 -13.99
C ASN A 81 10.00 -3.07 -14.21
N SER A 82 8.82 -3.62 -14.47
CA SER A 82 8.62 -5.04 -14.84
C SER A 82 8.93 -5.36 -16.30
N GLY A 83 9.33 -4.38 -17.10
CA GLY A 83 9.73 -4.57 -18.50
C GLY A 83 8.66 -4.22 -19.53
N ARG A 84 7.55 -3.58 -19.14
CA ARG A 84 6.61 -2.99 -20.11
C ARG A 84 7.26 -1.77 -20.77
N THR A 85 7.07 -1.63 -22.07
CA THR A 85 7.59 -0.47 -22.83
C THR A 85 6.64 0.72 -22.72
N ILE A 86 7.16 1.92 -22.96
CA ILE A 86 6.38 3.16 -22.94
C ILE A 86 5.23 3.10 -23.95
N GLU A 87 5.47 2.57 -25.14
CA GLU A 87 4.50 2.42 -26.22
C GLU A 87 3.36 1.49 -25.78
N SER A 88 3.69 0.36 -25.13
CA SER A 88 2.68 -0.58 -24.64
C SER A 88 1.77 0.04 -23.57
N LEU A 89 2.36 0.83 -22.66
CA LEU A 89 1.63 1.49 -21.58
C LEU A 89 0.77 2.64 -22.10
N ALA A 90 1.27 3.40 -23.08
CA ALA A 90 0.54 4.45 -23.76
C ALA A 90 -0.70 3.88 -24.47
N MET A 91 -0.52 2.77 -25.20
CA MET A 91 -1.61 2.10 -25.91
C MET A 91 -2.66 1.53 -24.95
N GLU A 92 -2.24 0.76 -23.93
CA GLU A 92 -3.13 0.13 -22.97
C GLU A 92 -4.00 1.16 -22.23
N LEU A 93 -3.39 2.25 -21.79
CA LEU A 93 -4.08 3.28 -21.01
C LEU A 93 -4.73 4.36 -21.88
N SER A 94 -4.62 4.24 -23.21
CA SER A 94 -5.12 5.23 -24.17
C SER A 94 -4.61 6.65 -23.87
N ILE A 95 -3.32 6.78 -23.57
CA ILE A 95 -2.63 8.05 -23.30
C ILE A 95 -1.46 8.25 -24.26
N ARG A 96 -0.91 9.46 -24.30
CA ARG A 96 0.31 9.75 -25.06
C ARG A 96 1.55 9.25 -24.32
N GLU A 97 2.58 8.86 -25.04
CA GLU A 97 3.88 8.46 -24.47
C GLU A 97 4.49 9.54 -23.57
N SER A 98 4.32 10.81 -23.95
CA SER A 98 4.75 11.94 -23.12
C SER A 98 4.07 11.96 -21.75
N HIS A 99 2.82 11.51 -21.63
CA HIS A 99 2.16 11.37 -20.34
C HIS A 99 2.72 10.19 -19.54
N VAL A 100 3.13 9.10 -20.20
CA VAL A 100 3.82 7.98 -19.54
C VAL A 100 5.12 8.49 -18.91
N LEU A 101 5.93 9.25 -19.66
CA LEU A 101 7.17 9.87 -19.15
C LEU A 101 6.90 10.82 -17.96
N GLU A 102 5.85 11.64 -18.01
CA GLU A 102 5.44 12.49 -16.88
C GLU A 102 5.03 11.67 -15.65
N TYR A 103 4.33 10.55 -15.85
CA TYR A 103 3.95 9.64 -14.78
C TYR A 103 5.16 8.94 -14.17
N LEU A 104 6.13 8.50 -14.97
CA LEU A 104 7.40 7.95 -14.48
C LEU A 104 8.19 8.98 -13.67
N LEU A 105 8.21 10.25 -14.11
CA LEU A 105 8.88 11.31 -13.37
C LEU A 105 8.21 11.56 -12.02
N THR A 106 6.88 11.63 -12.02
CA THR A 106 6.10 11.83 -10.78
C THR A 106 6.29 10.65 -9.83
N TYR A 107 6.26 9.42 -10.36
CA TYR A 107 6.57 8.19 -9.64
C TYR A 107 7.94 8.27 -8.98
N ARG A 108 8.97 8.71 -9.71
CA ARG A 108 10.31 8.88 -9.17
C ARG A 108 10.42 10.00 -8.13
N GLN A 109 9.79 11.15 -8.36
CA GLN A 109 9.79 12.29 -7.44
C GLN A 109 9.08 11.98 -6.11
N ARG A 110 8.18 11.00 -6.11
CA ARG A 110 7.56 10.47 -4.88
C ARG A 110 8.45 9.49 -4.11
N GLY A 111 9.67 9.24 -4.59
CA GLY A 111 10.64 8.38 -3.93
C GLY A 111 10.55 6.90 -4.32
N PHE A 112 9.78 6.56 -5.36
CA PHE A 112 9.78 5.19 -5.89
C PHE A 112 10.92 5.01 -6.90
N PRO A 113 11.69 3.91 -6.84
CA PRO A 113 12.86 3.74 -7.69
C PRO A 113 12.47 3.40 -9.13
N LEU A 114 13.24 3.90 -10.09
CA LEU A 114 13.16 3.48 -11.50
C LEU A 114 14.38 2.67 -11.87
N ARG A 115 14.21 1.68 -12.75
CA ARG A 115 15.32 0.85 -13.24
C ARG A 115 16.14 1.61 -14.30
N PRO A 116 17.43 1.95 -14.04
CA PRO A 116 18.24 2.69 -15.01
C PRO A 116 18.44 1.92 -16.32
N ASP A 117 18.58 0.60 -16.24
CA ASP A 117 18.71 -0.31 -17.40
C ASP A 117 17.47 -0.27 -18.33
N ARG A 118 16.33 0.18 -17.81
CA ARG A 118 15.09 0.35 -18.58
C ARG A 118 14.91 1.75 -19.12
N VAL A 119 15.48 2.76 -18.46
CA VAL A 119 15.42 4.15 -18.94
C VAL A 119 16.49 4.40 -20.01
N LEU A 120 17.68 3.82 -19.86
CA LEU A 120 18.81 4.02 -20.78
C LEU A 120 18.46 3.76 -22.26
N PRO A 121 17.73 2.68 -22.63
CA PRO A 121 17.36 2.44 -24.03
C PRO A 121 16.42 3.48 -24.65
N LEU A 122 15.81 4.34 -23.83
CA LEU A 122 14.94 5.42 -24.30
C LEU A 122 15.74 6.65 -24.75
N ILE A 123 17.01 6.75 -24.39
CA ILE A 123 17.86 7.89 -24.71
C ILE A 123 18.39 7.74 -26.13
N ASN A 124 18.05 8.70 -26.99
CA ASN A 124 18.51 8.76 -28.38
C ASN A 124 19.55 9.86 -28.59
N LEU A 125 20.63 9.83 -27.80
CA LEU A 125 21.74 10.78 -27.83
C LEU A 125 23.08 10.03 -27.90
N SER A 126 24.14 10.71 -28.35
CA SER A 126 25.51 10.19 -28.24
C SER A 126 25.96 10.15 -26.78
N ALA A 127 26.91 9.27 -26.45
CA ALA A 127 27.48 9.17 -25.11
C ALA A 127 28.00 10.53 -24.60
N ASP A 128 28.74 11.27 -25.43
CA ASP A 128 29.25 12.60 -25.09
C ASP A 128 28.13 13.60 -24.70
N LEU A 129 26.99 13.57 -25.41
CA LEU A 129 25.85 14.44 -25.09
C LEU A 129 25.12 13.98 -23.82
N ILE A 130 25.07 12.68 -23.56
CA ILE A 130 24.53 12.14 -22.31
C ILE A 130 25.38 12.64 -21.13
N ASP A 131 26.70 12.43 -21.17
CA ASP A 131 27.61 12.81 -20.10
C ASP A 131 27.56 14.32 -19.84
N LYS A 132 27.65 15.16 -20.89
CA LYS A 132 27.51 16.62 -20.80
C LYS A 132 26.18 17.04 -20.16
N THR A 133 25.08 16.36 -20.50
CA THR A 133 23.75 16.63 -19.93
C THR A 133 23.67 16.22 -18.45
N MET A 134 24.26 15.08 -18.09
CA MET A 134 24.30 14.56 -16.72
C MET A 134 25.10 15.49 -15.79
N GLU A 135 26.28 15.96 -16.23
CA GLU A 135 27.08 16.97 -15.52
C GLU A 135 26.30 18.28 -15.34
N THR A 136 25.57 18.70 -16.36
CA THR A 136 24.74 19.91 -16.30
C THR A 136 23.60 19.76 -15.29
N PHE A 137 22.98 18.58 -15.18
CA PHE A 137 21.99 18.29 -14.14
C PHE A 137 22.58 18.27 -12.73
N GLU A 138 23.81 17.81 -12.57
CA GLU A 138 24.51 17.84 -11.28
C GLU A 138 24.81 19.27 -10.82
N GLN A 139 25.19 20.15 -11.76
CA GLN A 139 25.51 21.56 -11.47
C GLN A 139 24.26 22.43 -11.25
N LEU A 140 23.23 22.28 -12.10
CA LEU A 140 22.07 23.18 -12.14
C LEU A 140 20.82 22.59 -11.47
N GLY A 141 20.84 21.30 -11.15
CA GLY A 141 19.71 20.56 -10.61
C GLY A 141 18.69 20.15 -11.68
N THR A 142 17.72 19.33 -11.27
CA THR A 142 16.75 18.66 -12.17
C THR A 142 15.35 19.30 -12.18
N GLY A 143 15.13 20.34 -11.37
CA GLY A 143 13.83 20.97 -11.17
C GLY A 143 13.32 21.72 -12.41
N MET A 144 14.19 22.52 -13.04
CA MET A 144 13.87 23.32 -14.22
C MET A 144 14.73 22.86 -15.41
N LEU A 145 14.11 22.54 -16.55
CA LEU A 145 14.85 22.10 -17.74
C LEU A 145 15.45 23.25 -18.55
N ARG A 146 14.90 24.46 -18.45
CA ARG A 146 15.38 25.61 -19.22
C ARG A 146 16.83 26.00 -18.93
N PRO A 147 17.28 26.12 -17.66
CA PRO A 147 18.68 26.40 -17.38
C PRO A 147 19.64 25.35 -17.96
N VAL A 148 19.24 24.07 -17.92
CA VAL A 148 20.01 22.97 -18.49
C VAL A 148 20.04 23.06 -20.02
N PHE A 149 18.90 23.33 -20.66
CA PHE A 149 18.81 23.54 -22.10
C PHE A 149 19.69 24.71 -22.58
N ASP A 150 19.62 25.85 -21.87
CA ASP A 150 20.40 27.05 -22.19
C ASP A 150 21.91 26.79 -21.99
N ALA A 151 22.31 26.05 -20.95
CA ALA A 151 23.71 25.69 -20.69
C ALA A 151 24.29 24.67 -21.70
N LEU A 152 23.42 23.93 -22.39
CA LEU A 152 23.78 23.02 -23.47
C LEU A 152 23.68 23.69 -24.85
N ASP A 153 23.54 25.02 -24.92
CA ASP A 153 23.39 25.80 -26.16
C ASP A 153 22.27 25.29 -27.09
N GLY A 154 21.25 24.63 -26.51
CA GLY A 154 20.15 24.00 -27.25
C GLY A 154 20.54 22.76 -28.07
N GLU A 155 21.73 22.18 -27.87
CA GLU A 155 22.19 20.96 -28.53
C GLU A 155 21.30 19.74 -28.18
N VAL A 156 20.73 19.72 -26.97
CA VAL A 156 19.84 18.65 -26.49
C VAL A 156 18.41 19.17 -26.38
N GLN A 157 17.49 18.52 -27.11
CA GLN A 157 16.09 18.95 -27.14
C GLN A 157 15.34 18.63 -25.85
N TYR A 158 14.26 19.35 -25.57
CA TYR A 158 13.49 19.18 -24.33
C TYR A 158 12.95 17.76 -24.11
N GLU A 159 12.62 17.02 -25.17
CA GLU A 159 12.13 15.65 -25.02
C GLU A 159 13.25 14.71 -24.54
N ASP A 160 14.45 14.83 -25.12
CA ASP A 160 15.62 14.08 -24.69
C ASP A 160 16.05 14.47 -23.27
N LEU A 161 16.00 15.77 -22.93
CA LEU A 161 16.27 16.24 -21.57
C LEU A 161 15.34 15.61 -20.52
N LYS A 162 14.07 15.35 -20.85
CA LYS A 162 13.15 14.68 -19.91
C LYS A 162 13.57 13.24 -19.64
N ILE A 163 14.03 12.52 -20.68
CA ILE A 163 14.45 11.13 -20.59
C ILE A 163 15.80 11.02 -19.86
N VAL A 164 16.76 11.87 -20.22
CA VAL A 164 18.06 11.93 -19.51
C VAL A 164 17.85 12.35 -18.06
N ARG A 165 16.93 13.26 -17.75
CA ARG A 165 16.56 13.57 -16.35
C ARG A 165 16.02 12.36 -15.60
N LEU A 166 15.13 11.57 -16.22
CA LEU A 166 14.62 10.34 -15.63
C LEU A 166 15.77 9.36 -15.35
N TYR A 167 16.70 9.22 -16.29
CA TYR A 167 17.87 8.37 -16.15
C TYR A 167 18.78 8.86 -15.01
N TYR A 168 19.11 10.15 -14.99
CA TYR A 168 19.85 10.80 -13.92
C TYR A 168 19.24 10.53 -12.54
N LEU A 169 17.93 10.76 -12.39
CA LEU A 169 17.22 10.51 -11.14
C LEU A 169 17.19 9.01 -10.77
N SER A 170 17.13 8.12 -11.75
CA SER A 170 17.18 6.67 -11.53
C SER A 170 18.56 6.18 -11.06
N LEU A 171 19.64 6.85 -11.47
CA LEU A 171 20.99 6.54 -11.02
C LEU A 171 21.28 7.02 -9.59
N GLN A 172 20.49 7.97 -9.09
CA GLN A 172 20.52 8.41 -7.70
C GLN A 172 19.72 7.50 -6.76
N ASP A 173 19.06 6.48 -7.31
CA ASP A 173 18.50 5.38 -6.50
C ASP A 173 19.66 4.50 -6.01
N PRO A 174 19.58 3.91 -4.79
CA PRO A 174 20.56 2.92 -4.38
C PRO A 174 20.64 1.82 -5.47
N PRO A 175 21.85 1.45 -5.92
CA PRO A 175 22.03 0.67 -7.14
C PRO A 175 21.31 -0.68 -7.02
N ARG A 176 20.37 -0.92 -7.93
CA ARG A 176 19.80 -2.25 -8.16
C ARG A 176 20.59 -2.92 -9.28
N VAL A 177 21.57 -3.74 -8.92
CA VAL A 177 22.29 -4.55 -9.91
C VAL A 177 21.51 -5.85 -10.10
N ASP A 178 21.02 -6.07 -11.32
CA ASP A 178 20.45 -7.35 -11.71
C ASP A 178 21.50 -8.45 -11.51
N GLY A 179 21.19 -9.42 -10.63
CA GLY A 179 21.79 -10.75 -10.70
C GLY A 179 22.95 -11.08 -9.74
N ILE A 180 23.42 -10.17 -8.89
CA ILE A 180 24.33 -10.54 -7.77
C ILE A 180 23.91 -9.78 -6.52
N GLU A 181 23.10 -10.44 -5.67
CA GLU A 181 22.78 -9.92 -4.34
C GLU A 181 24.05 -9.90 -3.49
N THR A 182 24.41 -8.72 -2.98
CA THR A 182 25.50 -8.61 -2.03
C THR A 182 25.05 -9.14 -0.66
N GLN A 183 25.96 -9.73 0.12
CA GLN A 183 25.66 -10.23 1.47
C GLN A 183 25.15 -9.13 2.43
N GLU A 184 25.33 -7.85 2.10
CA GLU A 184 24.79 -6.70 2.85
C GLU A 184 23.31 -6.45 2.57
N GLU A 185 22.80 -6.65 1.34
CA GLU A 185 21.36 -6.51 1.05
C GLU A 185 20.51 -7.60 1.72
N GLN A 186 21.09 -8.78 1.96
CA GLN A 186 20.45 -9.82 2.76
C GLN A 186 20.35 -9.46 4.26
N ARG A 187 21.09 -8.44 4.74
CA ARG A 187 21.03 -8.00 6.15
C ARG A 187 19.86 -7.06 6.44
N ASP A 188 19.36 -6.34 5.44
CA ASP A 188 18.31 -5.32 5.62
C ASP A 188 16.89 -5.81 5.27
N LEU A 189 16.74 -7.05 4.80
CA LEU A 189 15.41 -7.65 4.58
C LEU A 189 14.82 -8.20 5.87
N GLY A 190 13.61 -7.75 6.20
CA GLY A 190 12.79 -8.36 7.23
C GLY A 190 12.37 -9.75 6.79
N ARG A 191 12.71 -10.76 7.58
CA ARG A 191 12.29 -12.14 7.36
C ARG A 191 11.13 -12.43 8.30
N LEU A 192 10.04 -12.99 7.80
CA LEU A 192 8.89 -13.36 8.62
C LEU A 192 8.26 -14.68 8.19
N VAL A 193 7.73 -15.42 9.16
CA VAL A 193 6.85 -16.57 8.93
C VAL A 193 5.47 -16.04 8.61
N CYS A 194 4.93 -16.31 7.43
CA CYS A 194 3.60 -15.88 7.03
C CYS A 194 2.53 -16.62 7.86
N LEU A 195 1.80 -15.90 8.70
CA LEU A 195 0.76 -16.45 9.59
C LEU A 195 -0.65 -15.95 9.25
N ALA A 196 -0.76 -14.95 8.38
CA ALA A 196 -2.04 -14.53 7.81
C ALA A 196 -1.85 -14.16 6.35
N HIS A 197 -2.74 -14.67 5.51
CA HIS A 197 -2.92 -14.24 4.15
C HIS A 197 -4.42 -14.12 3.88
N SER A 198 -4.94 -12.90 4.05
CA SER A 198 -6.37 -12.63 3.87
C SER A 198 -6.59 -11.61 2.75
N ARG A 199 -7.79 -11.62 2.18
CA ARG A 199 -8.23 -10.65 1.17
C ARG A 199 -9.32 -9.76 1.73
N LYS A 200 -9.21 -8.45 1.51
CA LYS A 200 -10.26 -7.47 1.83
C LYS A 200 -10.49 -6.60 0.61
N TYR A 201 -11.72 -6.56 0.11
CA TYR A 201 -12.05 -5.90 -1.17
C TYR A 201 -11.14 -6.37 -2.32
N SER A 202 -10.27 -5.49 -2.82
CA SER A 202 -9.25 -5.74 -3.86
C SER A 202 -7.82 -5.84 -3.31
N GLY A 203 -7.64 -5.66 -2.00
CA GLY A 203 -6.35 -5.66 -1.31
C GLY A 203 -6.01 -6.98 -0.63
N ILE A 204 -4.72 -7.17 -0.37
CA ILE A 204 -4.14 -8.33 0.31
C ILE A 204 -3.56 -7.86 1.63
N CYS A 205 -3.86 -8.60 2.71
CA CYS A 205 -3.18 -8.43 3.98
C CYS A 205 -2.29 -9.64 4.22
N ILE A 206 -0.99 -9.40 4.42
CA ILE A 206 -0.04 -10.39 4.90
C ILE A 206 0.39 -9.97 6.30
N ALA A 207 0.50 -10.93 7.21
CA ALA A 207 1.13 -10.69 8.50
C ALA A 207 1.83 -11.96 9.00
N GLY A 208 2.80 -11.77 9.89
CA GLY A 208 3.61 -12.87 10.38
C GLY A 208 4.53 -12.48 11.52
N LYS A 209 5.31 -13.43 12.02
CA LYS A 209 6.32 -13.18 13.06
C LYS A 209 7.72 -13.15 12.46
N LYS A 210 8.59 -12.26 12.97
CA LYS A 210 9.99 -12.17 12.53
C LYS A 210 10.68 -13.54 12.65
N TRP A 211 11.54 -13.84 11.70
CA TRP A 211 12.32 -15.07 11.64
C TRP A 211 13.79 -14.78 11.41
N VAL A 212 14.60 -14.87 12.46
CA VAL A 212 16.03 -14.56 12.39
C VAL A 212 16.82 -15.68 13.04
N ASN A 213 17.75 -16.28 12.30
CA ASN A 213 18.66 -17.31 12.80
C ASN A 213 17.95 -18.46 13.56
N GLY A 214 16.82 -18.95 13.03
CA GLY A 214 16.08 -20.05 13.63
C GLY A 214 15.18 -19.68 14.81
N THR A 215 15.10 -18.39 15.15
CA THR A 215 14.35 -17.86 16.28
C THR A 215 13.15 -17.03 15.81
N VAL A 216 12.02 -17.23 16.49
CA VAL A 216 10.80 -16.44 16.31
C VAL A 216 10.91 -15.12 17.08
N GLY A 217 10.57 -14.01 16.43
CA GLY A 217 10.51 -12.68 17.05
C GLY A 217 9.11 -12.06 16.97
N ASP A 218 9.07 -10.74 17.12
CA ASP A 218 7.83 -9.97 17.16
C ASP A 218 6.98 -10.09 15.89
N TRP A 219 5.69 -9.78 16.03
CA TRP A 219 4.79 -9.60 14.91
C TRP A 219 5.25 -8.48 13.97
N VAL A 220 5.00 -8.71 12.68
CA VAL A 220 5.22 -7.78 11.57
C VAL A 220 4.05 -7.89 10.62
N ARG A 221 3.47 -6.73 10.30
CA ARG A 221 2.47 -6.57 9.25
C ARG A 221 3.04 -5.63 8.17
N PRO A 222 3.46 -6.17 7.01
CA PRO A 222 3.79 -5.33 5.87
C PRO A 222 2.56 -4.57 5.40
N VAL A 223 2.67 -3.24 5.30
CA VAL A 223 1.60 -2.35 4.84
C VAL A 223 2.07 -1.46 3.70
N SER A 224 1.14 -1.07 2.82
CA SER A 224 1.37 -0.04 1.80
C SER A 224 1.12 1.36 2.36
N GLY A 225 1.46 2.40 1.59
CA GLY A 225 1.12 3.79 1.93
C GLY A 225 -0.37 4.16 1.76
N GLN A 226 -1.25 3.20 1.42
CA GLN A 226 -2.69 3.47 1.29
C GLN A 226 -3.35 3.68 2.65
N SER A 227 -4.53 4.33 2.66
CA SER A 227 -5.25 4.70 3.89
C SER A 227 -5.62 3.52 4.80
N THR A 228 -5.79 2.31 4.25
CA THR A 228 -6.09 1.08 5.02
C THR A 228 -4.89 0.12 5.07
N GLY A 229 -3.71 0.53 4.60
CA GLY A 229 -2.48 -0.28 4.64
C GLY A 229 -2.46 -1.53 3.74
N GLU A 230 -3.56 -1.86 3.07
CA GLU A 230 -3.70 -3.07 2.23
C GLU A 230 -2.65 -3.10 1.11
N LEU A 231 -2.13 -4.29 0.78
CA LEU A 231 -1.16 -4.52 -0.29
C LEU A 231 -1.88 -4.84 -1.60
N THR A 232 -1.27 -4.56 -2.75
CA THR A 232 -1.82 -4.96 -4.05
C THR A 232 -1.24 -6.30 -4.50
N PRO A 233 -1.96 -7.08 -5.33
CA PRO A 233 -1.45 -8.34 -5.86
C PRO A 233 -0.06 -8.23 -6.51
N GLY A 234 0.17 -7.19 -7.33
CA GLY A 234 1.46 -6.98 -8.01
C GLY A 234 2.65 -6.77 -7.07
N ILE A 235 2.42 -6.28 -5.86
CA ILE A 235 3.46 -6.07 -4.85
C ILE A 235 3.79 -7.38 -4.12
N VAL A 236 2.78 -8.20 -3.85
CA VAL A 236 2.90 -9.40 -3.02
C VAL A 236 3.37 -10.62 -3.81
N LEU A 237 3.21 -10.61 -5.14
CA LEU A 237 3.66 -11.70 -6.01
C LEU A 237 5.16 -11.99 -5.83
N LEU A 238 5.45 -13.26 -5.61
CA LEU A 238 6.79 -13.80 -5.58
C LEU A 238 7.38 -13.84 -7.01
N PRO A 239 8.71 -13.97 -7.17
CA PRO A 239 9.36 -13.97 -8.48
C PRO A 239 8.87 -15.09 -9.41
N ASP A 240 8.35 -16.19 -8.85
CA ASP A 240 7.76 -17.31 -9.60
C ASP A 240 6.28 -17.09 -9.97
N GLY A 241 5.72 -15.91 -9.69
CA GLY A 241 4.33 -15.57 -9.94
C GLY A 241 3.33 -16.16 -8.94
N SER A 242 3.81 -16.82 -7.88
CA SER A 242 2.96 -17.35 -6.81
C SER A 242 2.71 -16.31 -5.72
N MET A 243 1.64 -16.50 -4.96
CA MET A 243 1.40 -15.73 -3.72
C MET A 243 2.05 -16.43 -2.53
N PRO A 244 2.51 -15.69 -1.50
CA PRO A 244 2.91 -16.27 -0.22
C PRO A 244 1.79 -17.15 0.36
N ARG A 245 2.18 -18.34 0.82
CA ARG A 245 1.28 -19.27 1.52
C ARG A 245 1.49 -19.16 3.03
N LEU A 246 0.51 -19.62 3.79
CA LEU A 246 0.68 -19.78 5.23
C LEU A 246 1.90 -20.69 5.49
N LEU A 247 2.70 -20.30 6.47
CA LEU A 247 3.98 -20.89 6.86
C LEU A 247 5.15 -20.70 5.88
N ASP A 248 4.97 -20.01 4.75
CA ASP A 248 6.12 -19.57 3.98
C ASP A 248 6.97 -18.61 4.83
N ILE A 249 8.28 -18.83 4.84
CA ILE A 249 9.24 -17.86 5.36
C ILE A 249 9.57 -16.93 4.20
N ILE A 250 9.14 -15.67 4.33
CA ILE A 250 9.30 -14.66 3.29
C ILE A 250 10.27 -13.56 3.73
N ALA A 251 11.12 -13.13 2.80
CA ALA A 251 11.96 -11.95 2.92
C ALA A 251 11.27 -10.76 2.26
N VAL A 252 11.10 -9.68 3.01
CA VAL A 252 10.37 -8.48 2.62
C VAL A 252 11.23 -7.24 2.89
N PRO A 253 11.38 -6.32 1.92
CA PRO A 253 12.01 -5.02 2.16
C PRO A 253 11.08 -4.16 3.03
N LEU A 254 11.41 -3.98 4.31
CA LEU A 254 10.58 -3.28 5.28
C LEU A 254 11.27 -2.02 5.79
N SER A 255 10.50 -0.96 5.99
CA SER A 255 10.93 0.25 6.68
C SER A 255 11.08 -0.01 8.18
N LYS A 256 11.54 1.00 8.93
CA LYS A 256 11.35 1.03 10.39
C LYS A 256 9.85 0.93 10.73
N ALA A 257 9.55 0.39 11.91
CA ALA A 257 8.19 0.26 12.44
C ALA A 257 7.45 1.60 12.40
N ARG A 258 6.20 1.58 11.93
CA ARG A 258 5.30 2.73 11.83
C ARG A 258 3.95 2.32 12.43
N PRO A 259 3.88 2.20 13.76
CA PRO A 259 2.66 1.79 14.43
C PRO A 259 1.54 2.79 14.12
N HIS A 260 0.32 2.28 13.89
CA HIS A 260 -0.88 3.10 13.77
C HIS A 260 -1.93 2.58 14.74
N THR A 261 -2.36 3.45 15.67
CA THR A 261 -3.31 3.12 16.75
C THR A 261 -2.92 1.81 17.46
N TYR A 262 -3.76 0.78 17.38
CA TYR A 262 -3.56 -0.54 17.98
C TYR A 262 -2.78 -1.52 17.09
N GLN A 263 -2.45 -1.13 15.85
CA GLN A 263 -1.66 -1.92 14.90
C GLN A 263 -0.17 -1.59 15.04
N SER A 264 0.40 -1.97 16.19
CA SER A 264 1.81 -1.69 16.51
C SER A 264 2.79 -2.42 15.60
N GLU A 265 2.33 -3.49 14.95
CA GLU A 265 3.12 -4.37 14.09
C GLU A 265 3.35 -3.83 12.67
N ASN A 266 2.74 -2.71 12.30
CA ASN A 266 2.81 -2.15 10.95
C ASN A 266 4.23 -1.70 10.56
N HIS A 267 4.68 -2.17 9.40
CA HIS A 267 5.93 -1.76 8.74
C HIS A 267 5.64 -1.44 7.28
N PHE A 268 6.05 -0.27 6.78
CA PHE A 268 5.87 0.03 5.36
C PHE A 268 6.80 -0.83 4.51
N ILE A 269 6.29 -1.28 3.37
CA ILE A 269 7.13 -1.88 2.34
C ILE A 269 8.03 -0.82 1.70
N LEU A 270 9.31 -1.15 1.47
CA LEU A 270 10.28 -0.28 0.78
C LEU A 270 10.39 -0.61 -0.72
N GLY A 271 9.75 -1.69 -1.18
CA GLY A 271 9.71 -2.06 -2.59
C GLY A 271 9.48 -3.55 -2.82
N THR A 272 9.77 -3.97 -4.06
CA THR A 272 9.77 -5.35 -4.56
C THR A 272 11.19 -5.74 -5.01
N PRO A 273 11.53 -7.04 -5.10
CA PRO A 273 10.66 -8.21 -4.92
C PRO A 273 10.66 -8.79 -3.50
N TRP A 274 9.51 -9.35 -3.11
CA TRP A 274 9.42 -10.27 -1.99
C TRP A 274 10.01 -11.61 -2.40
N ARG A 275 10.52 -12.41 -1.47
CA ARG A 275 11.09 -13.73 -1.80
C ARG A 275 10.66 -14.77 -0.78
N ARG A 276 10.26 -15.96 -1.24
CA ARG A 276 10.18 -17.12 -0.36
C ARG A 276 11.59 -17.68 -0.17
N ILE A 277 12.01 -17.75 1.08
CA ILE A 277 13.34 -18.25 1.47
C ILE A 277 13.27 -19.60 2.20
N GLY A 278 12.05 -20.09 2.49
CA GLY A 278 11.82 -21.39 3.08
C GLY A 278 10.36 -21.56 3.50
N THR A 279 10.11 -22.62 4.27
CA THR A 279 8.82 -22.91 4.88
C THR A 279 9.07 -23.26 6.34
N PHE A 280 8.28 -22.69 7.24
CA PHE A 280 8.36 -22.95 8.67
C PHE A 280 7.83 -24.36 8.97
N GLU A 281 8.55 -25.08 9.84
CA GLU A 281 8.25 -26.48 10.13
C GLU A 281 6.97 -26.61 10.96
N ARG A 282 6.00 -27.41 10.49
CA ARG A 282 4.70 -27.55 11.18
C ARG A 282 4.83 -28.16 12.58
N SER A 283 5.83 -29.01 12.81
CA SER A 283 6.11 -29.60 14.13
C SER A 283 6.46 -28.53 15.19
N ARG A 284 6.92 -27.35 14.74
CA ARG A 284 7.37 -26.22 15.57
C ARG A 284 6.29 -25.14 15.73
N LEU A 285 5.05 -25.37 15.30
CA LEU A 285 3.97 -24.37 15.38
C LEU A 285 3.74 -23.86 16.80
N GLY A 286 3.99 -24.69 17.82
CA GLY A 286 3.93 -24.28 19.23
C GLY A 286 4.86 -23.10 19.57
N GLU A 287 6.00 -22.94 18.88
CA GLU A 287 6.94 -21.83 19.10
C GLU A 287 6.39 -20.48 18.64
N LEU A 288 5.35 -20.49 17.80
CA LEU A 288 4.72 -19.28 17.28
C LEU A 288 3.57 -18.81 18.16
N VAL A 289 3.15 -19.57 19.18
CA VAL A 289 2.00 -19.23 20.02
C VAL A 289 2.30 -18.00 20.88
N ASP A 290 1.36 -17.07 20.94
CA ASP A 290 1.42 -15.91 21.82
C ASP A 290 0.95 -16.29 23.22
N GLU A 291 1.79 -16.02 24.22
CA GLU A 291 1.46 -16.21 25.64
C GLU A 291 0.61 -15.05 26.13
N VAL A 292 -0.71 -15.23 26.08
CA VAL A 292 -1.72 -14.23 26.50
C VAL A 292 -2.84 -14.87 27.31
N ASP A 293 -3.50 -14.07 28.15
CA ASP A 293 -4.62 -14.51 28.99
C ASP A 293 -5.97 -14.48 28.25
N GLY A 294 -6.04 -13.84 27.08
CA GLY A 294 -7.27 -13.75 26.29
C GLY A 294 -7.08 -12.96 24.99
N LEU A 295 -8.15 -12.89 24.18
CA LEU A 295 -8.15 -12.15 22.92
C LEU A 295 -8.53 -10.68 23.16
N TRP A 296 -7.64 -9.93 23.80
CA TRP A 296 -7.85 -8.53 24.22
C TRP A 296 -9.11 -8.36 25.09
N ILE A 297 -10.05 -7.51 24.68
CA ILE A 297 -11.17 -7.09 25.50
C ILE A 297 -12.42 -7.91 25.16
N ASN A 298 -12.99 -8.58 26.16
CA ASN A 298 -14.22 -9.36 26.05
C ASN A 298 -15.45 -8.56 26.56
N GLY A 299 -16.64 -9.13 26.41
CA GLY A 299 -17.90 -8.56 26.91
C GLY A 299 -18.73 -7.81 25.86
N CYS A 300 -18.18 -7.54 24.68
CA CYS A 300 -18.89 -6.94 23.55
C CYS A 300 -19.03 -7.94 22.39
N HIS A 301 -20.25 -8.09 21.86
CA HIS A 301 -20.54 -9.03 20.78
C HIS A 301 -21.56 -8.48 19.79
N SER A 302 -21.43 -8.87 18.52
CA SER A 302 -22.40 -8.62 17.46
C SER A 302 -23.59 -9.58 17.58
N HIS A 303 -24.63 -9.39 16.76
CA HIS A 303 -25.84 -10.22 16.81
C HIS A 303 -25.56 -11.71 16.57
N THR A 304 -24.63 -12.02 15.66
CA THR A 304 -24.28 -13.41 15.31
C THR A 304 -22.94 -13.86 15.87
N GLY A 305 -22.21 -12.99 16.56
CA GLY A 305 -20.91 -13.29 17.15
C GLY A 305 -20.94 -13.43 18.67
N ARG A 306 -19.77 -13.76 19.21
CA ARG A 306 -19.52 -13.85 20.66
C ARG A 306 -18.10 -13.36 20.93
N ASN A 307 -17.98 -12.38 21.82
CA ASN A 307 -16.72 -11.69 22.11
C ASN A 307 -15.99 -11.20 20.85
N ASP A 308 -16.73 -10.84 19.80
CA ASP A 308 -16.21 -10.62 18.44
C ASP A 308 -16.00 -9.15 18.08
N ARG A 309 -16.30 -8.21 18.97
CA ARG A 309 -16.07 -6.79 18.73
C ARG A 309 -15.58 -6.05 19.96
N ILE A 310 -14.89 -4.94 19.75
CA ILE A 310 -14.36 -4.03 20.77
C ILE A 310 -14.82 -2.62 20.38
N PRO A 311 -15.38 -1.82 21.32
CA PRO A 311 -15.69 -0.42 21.05
C PRO A 311 -14.44 0.34 20.58
N LEU A 312 -14.55 1.17 19.55
CA LEU A 312 -13.42 1.85 18.91
C LEU A 312 -12.61 2.68 19.91
N ALA A 313 -13.28 3.48 20.74
CA ALA A 313 -12.62 4.31 21.76
C ALA A 313 -11.79 3.47 22.75
N LEU A 314 -12.22 2.24 23.03
CA LEU A 314 -11.51 1.34 23.91
C LEU A 314 -10.36 0.62 23.18
N ALA A 315 -10.56 0.27 21.91
CA ALA A 315 -9.51 -0.24 21.05
C ALA A 315 -8.33 0.74 20.95
N GLU A 316 -8.60 2.01 20.65
CA GLU A 316 -7.58 3.05 20.47
C GLU A 316 -6.84 3.42 21.76
N SER A 317 -7.51 3.33 22.92
CA SER A 317 -6.92 3.72 24.20
C SER A 317 -6.19 2.59 24.93
N THR A 318 -6.48 1.32 24.63
CA THR A 318 -6.06 0.18 25.46
C THR A 318 -5.21 -0.85 24.72
N LEU A 319 -5.45 -1.07 23.42
CA LEU A 319 -4.78 -2.15 22.69
C LEU A 319 -3.37 -1.74 22.29
N SER A 320 -2.40 -2.61 22.56
CA SER A 320 -1.00 -2.46 22.16
C SER A 320 -0.61 -3.37 20.98
N SER A 321 -1.51 -4.25 20.54
CA SER A 321 -1.31 -5.17 19.42
C SER A 321 -2.64 -5.49 18.73
N SER A 322 -2.58 -5.93 17.48
CA SER A 322 -3.77 -6.32 16.71
C SER A 322 -3.68 -7.73 16.10
N LEU A 323 -2.65 -8.51 16.45
CA LEU A 323 -2.43 -9.88 15.99
C LEU A 323 -2.08 -10.78 17.16
N LEU A 324 -2.67 -11.98 17.15
CA LEU A 324 -2.35 -13.07 18.06
C LEU A 324 -2.35 -14.40 17.29
N PHE A 325 -1.41 -15.27 17.62
CA PHE A 325 -1.38 -16.66 17.17
C PHE A 325 -1.67 -17.55 18.36
N ILE A 326 -2.78 -18.29 18.30
CA ILE A 326 -3.27 -19.05 19.45
C ILE A 326 -3.54 -20.51 19.08
N ARG A 327 -3.58 -21.35 20.11
CA ARG A 327 -4.16 -22.69 20.04
C ARG A 327 -5.53 -22.68 20.72
N PRO A 328 -6.66 -22.74 19.98
CA PRO A 328 -7.98 -22.86 20.55
C PRO A 328 -8.28 -24.28 21.06
N GLU A 329 -9.34 -24.38 21.84
CA GLU A 329 -10.03 -25.62 22.19
C GLU A 329 -11.40 -25.66 21.51
N ASP A 330 -11.94 -26.86 21.26
CA ASP A 330 -13.31 -27.08 20.73
C ASP A 330 -13.66 -26.23 19.50
N LEU A 331 -12.79 -26.26 18.49
CA LEU A 331 -12.96 -25.46 17.26
C LEU A 331 -14.00 -26.10 16.32
N SER A 332 -14.99 -25.30 15.93
CA SER A 332 -15.97 -25.62 14.89
C SER A 332 -16.07 -24.47 13.87
N ILE A 333 -16.28 -24.81 12.60
CA ILE A 333 -16.67 -23.83 11.58
C ILE A 333 -18.20 -23.87 11.44
N ILE A 334 -18.84 -22.73 11.62
CA ILE A 334 -20.28 -22.56 11.47
C ILE A 334 -20.54 -21.91 10.11
N VAL A 335 -21.40 -22.55 9.31
CA VAL A 335 -21.97 -21.99 8.08
C VAL A 335 -23.37 -21.49 8.39
N GLU A 336 -23.61 -20.21 8.18
CA GLU A 336 -24.90 -19.54 8.40
C GLU A 336 -25.25 -18.64 7.23
N GLN A 337 -26.49 -18.13 7.16
CA GLN A 337 -26.89 -17.13 6.16
C GLN A 337 -27.06 -15.76 6.80
N ASP A 338 -26.62 -14.72 6.09
CA ASP A 338 -26.95 -13.35 6.45
C ASP A 338 -28.39 -12.98 6.06
N SER A 339 -28.81 -11.77 6.42
CA SER A 339 -30.16 -11.26 6.12
C SER A 339 -30.49 -11.17 4.63
N LYS A 340 -29.50 -11.31 3.74
CA LYS A 340 -29.67 -11.33 2.29
C LYS A 340 -29.63 -12.75 1.72
N GLY A 341 -29.59 -13.78 2.58
CA GLY A 341 -29.51 -15.18 2.19
C GLY A 341 -28.13 -15.61 1.69
N LEU A 342 -27.08 -14.78 1.89
CA LEU A 342 -25.72 -15.15 1.50
C LEU A 342 -25.05 -15.95 2.61
N ASN A 343 -24.41 -17.06 2.25
CA ASN A 343 -23.64 -17.85 3.19
C ASN A 343 -22.49 -17.02 3.79
N ARG A 344 -22.30 -17.16 5.10
CA ARG A 344 -21.23 -16.61 5.91
C ARG A 344 -20.65 -17.72 6.76
N ILE A 345 -19.37 -17.59 7.10
CA ILE A 345 -18.70 -18.53 7.99
C ILE A 345 -18.10 -17.85 9.21
N ARG A 346 -18.22 -18.54 10.34
CA ARG A 346 -17.63 -18.13 11.63
C ARG A 346 -16.91 -19.31 12.26
N ALA A 347 -15.82 -19.04 12.97
CA ALA A 347 -15.19 -20.01 13.85
C ALA A 347 -15.80 -19.86 15.25
N LYS A 348 -16.28 -20.95 15.81
CA LYS A 348 -16.67 -21.07 17.22
C LYS A 348 -15.61 -21.89 17.93
N PHE A 349 -15.10 -21.39 19.04
CA PHE A 349 -14.05 -22.06 19.80
C PHE A 349 -13.99 -21.54 21.24
N ILE A 350 -13.28 -22.28 22.09
CA ILE A 350 -12.93 -21.89 23.45
C ILE A 350 -11.46 -21.45 23.47
N PHE A 351 -11.16 -20.36 24.15
CA PHE A 351 -9.78 -19.96 24.42
C PHE A 351 -9.71 -19.34 25.81
N LYS A 352 -8.82 -19.89 26.65
CA LYS A 352 -8.63 -19.44 28.06
C LYS A 352 -9.95 -19.40 28.84
N GLY A 353 -10.80 -20.41 28.64
CA GLY A 353 -12.10 -20.54 29.31
C GLY A 353 -13.24 -19.69 28.73
N GLU A 354 -12.95 -18.84 27.75
CA GLU A 354 -13.93 -17.95 27.12
C GLU A 354 -14.39 -18.49 25.77
N ILE A 355 -15.69 -18.34 25.48
CA ILE A 355 -16.26 -18.74 24.18
C ILE A 355 -16.14 -17.57 23.20
N TYR A 356 -15.64 -17.88 22.01
CA TYR A 356 -15.53 -16.95 20.89
C TYR A 356 -16.33 -17.44 19.70
N ARG A 357 -16.95 -16.51 18.97
CA ARG A 357 -17.62 -16.78 17.69
C ARG A 357 -17.28 -15.68 16.69
N LEU A 358 -16.18 -15.87 15.99
CA LEU A 358 -15.52 -14.84 15.17
C LEU A 358 -15.73 -15.11 13.68
N ALA A 359 -15.81 -14.06 12.86
CA ALA A 359 -15.86 -14.22 11.41
C ALA A 359 -14.53 -14.76 10.88
N VAL A 360 -14.58 -15.65 9.88
CA VAL A 360 -13.40 -16.22 9.24
C VAL A 360 -13.11 -15.50 7.93
N THR A 361 -11.88 -15.01 7.79
CA THR A 361 -11.39 -14.30 6.58
C THR A 361 -10.27 -15.04 5.85
N ASP A 362 -9.91 -16.24 6.33
CA ASP A 362 -9.00 -17.16 5.65
C ASP A 362 -9.62 -17.62 4.30
N PRO A 363 -8.99 -17.33 3.15
CA PRO A 363 -9.54 -17.66 1.83
C PRO A 363 -9.70 -19.17 1.59
N ASP A 364 -8.80 -20.00 2.11
CA ASP A 364 -8.84 -21.46 1.90
C ASP A 364 -9.99 -22.07 2.71
N ILE A 365 -10.19 -21.60 3.94
CA ILE A 365 -11.32 -22.00 4.77
C ILE A 365 -12.64 -21.48 4.22
N GLN A 366 -12.68 -20.24 3.72
CA GLN A 366 -13.85 -19.71 3.02
C GLN A 366 -14.20 -20.55 1.79
N GLY A 367 -13.22 -20.86 0.95
CA GLY A 367 -13.42 -21.69 -0.25
C GLY A 367 -13.97 -23.08 0.07
N ARG A 368 -13.57 -23.65 1.21
CA ARG A 368 -14.04 -24.97 1.67
C ARG A 368 -15.45 -24.95 2.25
N TYR A 369 -15.77 -24.00 3.13
CA TYR A 369 -16.98 -24.06 3.95
C TYR A 369 -18.15 -23.22 3.43
N LEU A 370 -17.91 -22.13 2.68
CA LEU A 370 -19.01 -21.32 2.12
C LEU A 370 -19.97 -22.12 1.22
N PRO A 371 -19.52 -23.10 0.41
CA PRO A 371 -20.41 -23.91 -0.42
C PRO A 371 -21.20 -24.97 0.35
N MET A 372 -20.86 -25.24 1.61
CA MET A 372 -21.50 -26.29 2.40
C MET A 372 -22.90 -25.87 2.88
N ALA A 373 -23.70 -26.85 3.33
CA ALA A 373 -25.00 -26.59 3.93
C ALA A 373 -24.87 -25.78 5.23
N ILE A 374 -25.92 -25.05 5.60
CA ILE A 374 -26.00 -24.39 6.90
C ILE A 374 -25.82 -25.44 8.00
N GLY A 375 -24.91 -25.20 8.93
CA GLY A 375 -24.57 -26.17 9.96
C GLY A 375 -23.31 -25.81 10.74
N GLU A 376 -23.03 -26.61 11.77
CA GLU A 376 -21.80 -26.56 12.55
C GLU A 376 -20.92 -27.76 12.18
N TYR A 377 -19.67 -27.48 11.84
CA TYR A 377 -18.68 -28.45 11.37
C TYR A 377 -17.50 -28.49 12.33
N PRO A 378 -17.46 -29.47 13.25
CA PRO A 378 -16.34 -29.64 14.17
C PRO A 378 -15.02 -29.87 13.43
N VAL A 379 -13.97 -29.20 13.88
CA VAL A 379 -12.62 -29.37 13.37
C VAL A 379 -11.92 -30.45 14.20
N ASP A 380 -11.96 -31.68 13.71
CA ASP A 380 -11.34 -32.84 14.36
C ASP A 380 -9.81 -32.84 14.18
N CYS A 381 -9.15 -31.87 14.80
CA CYS A 381 -7.70 -31.79 14.93
C CYS A 381 -7.36 -30.88 16.11
N PRO A 382 -7.03 -31.45 17.28
CA PRO A 382 -6.81 -30.70 18.52
C PRO A 382 -5.57 -29.79 18.46
N GLU A 383 -4.66 -30.05 17.53
CA GLU A 383 -3.45 -29.26 17.28
C GLU A 383 -3.66 -28.19 16.19
N THR A 384 -4.89 -27.74 15.99
CA THR A 384 -5.17 -26.61 15.09
C THR A 384 -4.77 -25.29 15.75
N TYR A 385 -4.25 -24.36 14.97
CA TYR A 385 -3.86 -23.01 15.40
C TYR A 385 -4.65 -21.95 14.64
N LEU A 386 -4.88 -20.81 15.27
CA LEU A 386 -5.56 -19.67 14.67
C LEU A 386 -4.68 -18.43 14.72
N THR A 387 -4.65 -17.68 13.62
CA THR A 387 -4.26 -16.28 13.66
C THR A 387 -5.49 -15.42 13.86
N ILE A 388 -5.55 -14.72 14.97
CA ILE A 388 -6.60 -13.77 15.30
C ILE A 388 -6.12 -12.37 14.97
N SER A 389 -6.94 -11.58 14.28
CA SER A 389 -6.66 -10.18 13.98
C SER A 389 -7.76 -9.25 14.47
N ILE A 390 -7.40 -7.99 14.74
CA ILE A 390 -8.36 -6.89 14.90
C ILE A 390 -8.53 -6.18 13.55
N SER A 391 -9.79 -6.01 13.13
CA SER A 391 -10.13 -5.29 11.91
C SER A 391 -9.92 -3.78 12.05
N GLU A 392 -9.78 -3.11 10.91
CA GLU A 392 -10.09 -1.68 10.81
C GLU A 392 -11.47 -1.36 11.41
N PRO A 393 -11.70 -0.12 11.87
CA PRO A 393 -12.99 0.29 12.43
C PRO A 393 -14.13 0.12 11.42
N PHE A 394 -15.27 -0.37 11.90
CA PHE A 394 -16.53 -0.41 11.16
C PHE A 394 -17.66 0.13 12.06
N GLY A 395 -18.08 1.36 11.78
CA GLY A 395 -18.85 2.15 12.75
C GLY A 395 -17.99 2.41 13.99
N ASP A 396 -18.60 2.32 15.17
CA ASP A 396 -17.92 2.57 16.46
C ASP A 396 -17.24 1.32 17.04
N PHE A 397 -16.91 0.32 16.21
CA PHE A 397 -16.36 -0.95 16.65
C PHE A 397 -15.22 -1.43 15.76
N CYS A 398 -14.23 -2.09 16.37
CA CYS A 398 -13.30 -2.98 15.71
C CYS A 398 -13.74 -4.44 15.95
N TYR A 399 -13.49 -5.34 15.00
CA TYR A 399 -13.92 -6.73 15.09
C TYR A 399 -12.73 -7.68 15.24
N LYS A 400 -12.88 -8.72 16.04
CA LYS A 400 -11.94 -9.84 16.12
C LYS A 400 -12.27 -10.83 15.02
N LEU A 401 -11.27 -11.19 14.23
CA LEU A 401 -11.42 -12.05 13.05
C LEU A 401 -10.47 -13.23 13.15
N VAL A 402 -10.88 -14.38 12.63
CA VAL A 402 -9.94 -15.48 12.33
C VAL A 402 -9.35 -15.22 10.95
N ALA A 403 -8.13 -14.70 10.94
CA ALA A 403 -7.39 -14.34 9.74
C ALA A 403 -6.74 -15.54 9.05
N ALA A 404 -6.40 -16.59 9.82
CA ALA A 404 -5.89 -17.84 9.30
C ALA A 404 -6.27 -19.03 10.20
N VAL A 405 -6.46 -20.20 9.61
CA VAL A 405 -6.58 -21.49 10.30
C VAL A 405 -5.44 -22.40 9.84
N ILE A 406 -4.53 -22.74 10.75
CA ILE A 406 -3.32 -23.50 10.43
C ILE A 406 -3.38 -24.88 11.10
N PHE A 407 -3.25 -25.92 10.28
CA PHE A 407 -3.20 -27.32 10.74
C PHE A 407 -1.75 -27.79 10.95
N PRO A 408 -1.50 -28.75 11.86
CA PRO A 408 -0.16 -29.29 12.15
C PRO A 408 0.34 -30.25 11.06
N HIS A 409 -0.56 -30.71 10.20
CA HIS A 409 -0.26 -31.56 9.06
C HIS A 409 -0.96 -30.99 7.82
N ASP A 410 -0.40 -31.26 6.64
CA ASP A 410 -1.10 -31.00 5.40
C ASP A 410 -2.34 -31.88 5.38
N ARG A 411 -3.51 -31.28 5.63
CA ARG A 411 -4.76 -31.87 5.18
C ARG A 411 -4.69 -31.77 3.67
N GLY A 412 -4.21 -32.83 3.01
CA GLY A 412 -4.26 -32.93 1.56
C GLY A 412 -5.65 -32.49 1.09
N ALA A 413 -5.73 -31.86 -0.09
CA ALA A 413 -7.01 -31.59 -0.73
C ALA A 413 -7.73 -32.94 -0.88
N VAL A 414 -8.59 -33.26 0.09
CA VAL A 414 -9.45 -34.44 0.01
C VAL A 414 -10.51 -34.04 -1.01
N SER A 415 -10.36 -34.65 -2.18
CA SER A 415 -11.22 -34.61 -3.36
C SER A 415 -12.71 -34.61 -3.05
#